data_AF-A0A6M0BJS6-F1
#
_entry.id   AF-A0A6M0BJS6-F1
#
_cell.length_a   1.000
_cell.length_b   1.000
_cell.length_c   1.000
_cell.angle_alpha   90.00
_cell.angle_beta   90.00
_cell.angle_gamma   90.00
#
_symmetry.space_group_name_H-M   'P 1'
#
loop_
_entity.id
_entity.type
_entity.pdbx_description
1 polymer ?
#
loop_
_entity_poly.entity_id
_entity_poly.type
_entity_poly.pdbx_seq_one_letter_code
_entity_poly.pdbx_strand_id
1 'polypeptide(L)' 'LSFAPKTLLLTALKKIGEFFPGPSKTTRAYQHREADIVSILVNNGFSIQRQEMTSTRFYYSRLLEAIRN' A
#
# COMPACT_ATOMS: atom_id res chain seq x y z
N LEU A 1 -4.13 3.98 -10.67
CA LEU A 1 -3.35 4.40 -9.47
C LEU A 1 -2.65 3.18 -8.90
N SER A 2 -1.34 3.25 -8.64
CA SER A 2 -0.62 2.21 -7.90
C SER A 2 -0.11 2.74 -6.56
N PHE A 3 -0.14 1.91 -5.52
CA PHE A 3 0.37 2.26 -4.19
C PHE A 3 0.88 1.03 -3.44
N ALA A 4 1.74 1.25 -2.44
CA ALA A 4 2.17 0.19 -1.53
C ALA A 4 1.05 -0.11 -0.53
N PRO A 5 0.39 -1.28 -0.60
CA PRO A 5 -0.68 -1.60 0.33
C PRO A 5 -0.11 -1.91 1.71
N LYS A 6 -0.89 -1.62 2.75
CA LYS A 6 -0.54 -2.04 4.10
C LYS A 6 -0.65 -3.55 4.24
N THR A 7 0.49 -4.24 4.30
CA THR A 7 0.55 -5.71 4.43
C THR A 7 1.08 -6.14 5.80
N LEU A 8 0.61 -7.30 6.28
CA LEU A 8 1.02 -7.87 7.57
C LEU A 8 2.52 -8.21 7.59
N LEU A 9 3.05 -8.76 6.49
CA LEU A 9 4.47 -9.12 6.38
C LEU A 9 5.39 -7.90 6.51
N LEU A 10 5.09 -6.81 5.79
CA LEU A 10 5.90 -5.60 5.87
C LEU A 10 5.81 -4.95 7.26
N THR A 11 4.66 -5.05 7.91
CA THR A 11 4.49 -4.57 9.29
C THR A 11 5.35 -5.37 10.28
N ALA A 12 5.41 -6.70 10.12
CA ALA A 12 6.25 -7.57 10.94
C ALA A 12 7.74 -7.32 10.69
N LEU A 13 8.19 -7.23 9.43
CA LEU A 13 9.58 -6.93 9.07
C LEU A 13 10.03 -5.58 9.62
N LYS A 14 9.17 -4.55 9.54
CA LYS A 14 9.45 -3.25 10.14
C LYS A 14 9.64 -3.35 11.65
N LYS A 15 8.75 -4.07 12.34
CA LYS A 15 8.80 -4.26 13.80
C LYS A 15 10.07 -5.00 14.24
N ILE A 16 10.52 -6.00 13.47
CA ILE A 16 11.80 -6.68 13.71
C ILE A 16 12.98 -5.71 13.53
N GLY A 17 12.96 -4.88 12.49
CA GLY A 17 14.01 -3.88 12.24
C GLY A 17 14.14 -2.83 13.35
N GLU A 18 13.03 -2.47 14.02
CA GLU A 18 13.03 -1.51 15.13
C GLU A 18 13.82 -2.00 16.37
N PHE A 19 14.08 -3.30 16.52
CA PHE A 19 14.82 -3.86 17.66
C PHE A 19 16.33 -3.62 17.63
N PHE A 20 16.93 -3.34 16.49
CA PHE A 20 18.36 -3.01 16.41
C PHE A 20 18.58 -1.54 16.84
N PRO A 21 19.80 -1.02 17.13
CA PRO A 21 20.14 0.41 17.35
C PRO A 21 20.68 1.14 16.08
N GLY A 22 20.41 2.46 15.89
CA GLY A 22 20.74 3.22 14.65
C GLY A 22 19.59 3.93 13.86
N PRO A 23 19.90 4.93 13.01
CA PRO A 23 18.92 5.81 12.35
C PRO A 23 18.28 5.28 11.04
N SER A 24 18.83 4.22 10.43
CA SER A 24 18.44 3.76 9.08
C SER A 24 17.81 2.34 9.05
N LYS A 25 17.07 1.96 10.08
CA LYS A 25 16.65 0.54 10.28
C LYS A 25 15.41 0.12 9.53
N THR A 26 14.54 1.07 9.24
CA THR A 26 13.25 0.80 8.62
C THR A 26 13.04 1.76 7.48
N THR A 27 12.76 1.23 6.30
CA THR A 27 12.31 2.03 5.17
C THR A 27 11.09 2.85 5.57
N ARG A 28 11.14 4.17 5.33
CA ARG A 28 9.96 5.03 5.42
C ARG A 28 9.04 4.71 4.23
N ALA A 29 8.30 3.61 4.34
CA ALA A 29 7.28 3.23 3.37
C ALA A 29 5.92 3.80 3.84
N TYR A 30 5.37 4.74 3.06
CA TYR A 30 4.00 5.21 3.24
C TYR A 30 3.05 4.14 2.68
N GLN A 31 2.69 3.18 3.53
CA GLN A 31 1.71 2.17 3.19
C GLN A 31 0.32 2.76 3.36
N HIS A 32 -0.49 2.65 2.32
CA HIS A 32 -1.89 3.10 2.34
C HIS A 32 -2.82 1.89 2.49
N ARG A 33 -3.93 2.07 3.22
CA ARG A 33 -5.01 1.08 3.20
C ARG A 33 -5.79 1.27 1.90
N GLU A 34 -6.09 0.17 1.24
CA GLU A 34 -6.87 0.21 0.01
C GLU A 34 -8.25 0.84 0.21
N ALA A 35 -8.92 0.55 1.33
CA ALA A 35 -10.22 1.14 1.66
C ALA A 35 -10.17 2.68 1.70
N ASP A 36 -9.09 3.26 2.21
CA ASP A 36 -8.93 4.71 2.28
C ASP A 36 -8.76 5.28 0.85
N ILE A 37 -7.96 4.61 0.00
CA ILE A 37 -7.75 5.03 -1.39
C ILE A 37 -9.03 4.90 -2.22
N VAL A 38 -9.77 3.79 -2.07
CA VAL A 38 -11.05 3.57 -2.76
C VAL A 38 -12.08 4.60 -2.33
N SER A 39 -12.21 4.89 -1.04
CA SER A 39 -13.16 5.90 -0.56
C SER A 39 -12.84 7.29 -1.10
N ILE A 40 -11.56 7.67 -1.16
CA ILE A 40 -11.13 8.92 -1.81
C ILE A 40 -11.52 8.95 -3.29
N LEU A 41 -11.27 7.88 -4.04
CA LEU A 41 -11.61 7.82 -5.48
C LEU A 41 -13.12 7.92 -5.71
N VAL A 42 -13.92 7.19 -4.92
CA VAL A 42 -15.39 7.23 -4.97
C VAL A 42 -15.91 8.62 -4.61
N ASN A 43 -15.39 9.25 -3.56
CA ASN A 43 -15.77 10.61 -3.17
C ASN A 43 -15.42 11.66 -4.24
N ASN A 44 -14.46 11.37 -5.12
CA ASN A 44 -14.10 12.22 -6.26
C ASN A 44 -14.88 11.88 -7.55
N GLY A 45 -15.89 11.01 -7.48
CA GLY A 45 -16.74 10.65 -8.62
C GLY A 45 -16.13 9.60 -9.56
N PHE A 46 -15.15 8.83 -9.08
CA PHE A 46 -14.60 7.70 -9.82
C PHE A 46 -15.23 6.37 -9.36
N SER A 47 -15.47 5.48 -10.30
CA SER A 47 -15.82 4.08 -10.06
C SER A 47 -14.60 3.18 -10.28
N ILE A 48 -14.40 2.19 -9.41
CA ILE A 48 -13.30 1.22 -9.54
C ILE A 48 -13.75 0.09 -10.47
N GLN A 49 -12.97 -0.18 -11.51
CA GLN A 49 -13.23 -1.29 -12.44
C GLN A 49 -12.30 -2.47 -12.19
N ARG A 50 -11.03 -2.37 -12.61
CA ARG A 50 -10.04 -3.43 -12.44
C ARG A 50 -9.18 -3.18 -11.21
N GLN A 51 -8.79 -4.28 -10.56
CA GLN A 51 -7.89 -4.26 -9.42
C GLN A 51 -6.86 -5.37 -9.59
N GLU A 52 -5.59 -5.03 -9.43
CA GLU A 52 -4.49 -5.98 -9.53
C GLU A 52 -3.57 -5.86 -8.32
N MET A 53 -2.96 -6.96 -7.90
CA MET A 53 -2.03 -7.00 -6.78
C MET A 53 -0.75 -7.70 -7.22
N THR A 54 0.34 -6.94 -7.35
CA THR A 54 1.67 -7.51 -7.52
C THR A 54 2.24 -7.81 -6.14
N SER A 55 2.47 -9.09 -5.86
CA SER A 55 3.03 -9.57 -4.58
C SER A 55 4.20 -10.50 -4.83
N THR A 56 5.42 -9.99 -4.62
CA THR A 56 6.64 -10.80 -4.62
C THR A 56 7.17 -10.96 -3.19
N ARG A 57 8.38 -11.51 -3.03
CA ARG A 57 8.99 -11.73 -1.71
C ARG A 57 9.20 -10.43 -0.93
N PHE A 58 9.49 -9.32 -1.62
CA PHE A 58 9.85 -8.04 -0.99
C PHE A 58 9.21 -6.82 -1.66
N TYR A 59 8.46 -7.02 -2.75
CA TYR A 59 7.80 -5.95 -3.48
C TYR A 59 6.30 -6.19 -3.54
N TYR A 60 5.54 -5.21 -3.04
CA TYR A 60 4.09 -5.25 -2.95
C TYR A 60 3.52 -3.98 -3.57
N SER A 61 2.70 -4.12 -4.61
CA SER A 61 2.06 -3.01 -5.31
C SER A 61 0.61 -3.34 -5.59
N ARG A 62 -0.30 -2.48 -5.16
CA ARG A 62 -1.73 -2.55 -5.46
C ARG A 62 -2.02 -1.60 -6.60
N LEU A 63 -2.59 -2.10 -7.69
CA LEU A 63 -3.07 -1.28 -8.80
C LEU A 63 -4.59 -1.22 -8.79
N LEU A 64 -5.12 -0.01 -8.87
CA LEU A 64 -6.55 0.27 -9.04
C LEU A 64 -6.76 1.05 -10.34
N GLU A 65 -7.63 0.53 -11.19
CA GLU A 65 -8.19 1.27 -12.31
C GLU A 65 -9.47 1.97 -11.85
N ALA A 66 -9.50 3.28 -12.01
CA ALA A 66 -10.60 4.14 -11.62
C ALA A 66 -11.07 4.92 -12.85
N ILE A 67 -12.36 4.85 -13.16
CA ILE A 67 -12.97 5.52 -14.31
C ILE A 67 -13.91 6.58 -13.77
N ARG A 68 -13.85 7.78 -14.35
CA ARG A 68 -14.76 8.86 -13.99
C ARG A 68 -16.10 8.64 -14.68
N ASN A 69 -17.18 8.66 -13.91
CA ASN A 69 -18.54 8.62 -14.46
C ASN A 69 -18.90 9.95 -15.12
#